data_AF-A0A388LCC5-F1
#
_entry.id   AF-A0A388LCC5-F1
#
_cell.length_a   1.000
_cell.length_b   1.000
_cell.length_c   1.000
_cell.angle_alpha   90.00
_cell.angle_beta   90.00
_cell.angle_gamma   90.00
#
_symmetry.space_group_name_H-M   'P 1'
#
loop_
_entity.id
_entity.type
_entity.pdbx_description
1 polymer ?
#
loop_
_entity_poly.entity_id
_entity_poly.type
_entity_poly.pdbx_seq_one_letter_code
_entity_poly.pdbx_strand_id
1 'polypeptide(L)'
;MAQESTPDVSQLDEEEIKRLAEAHLRVVEGGRRGGQARREQLGHEGYSEMGRKGGLSRMDKSGEEAAREKGIEIDESKYKTKSPLSDIAKGKHGGSRGKGDAEESQPPPQKNSGPTESTQGQKRGSRGDQGMDIDMSAPEPAV
;
A
#
# COMPACT_ATOMS: atom_id res chain seq x y z
N MET A 1 -34.54 -9.90 10.53
CA MET A 1 -33.21 -10.17 9.95
C MET A 1 -33.29 -11.53 9.31
N ALA A 2 -33.17 -11.63 7.98
CA ALA A 2 -33.07 -12.93 7.34
C ALA A 2 -31.73 -13.55 7.75
N GLN A 3 -31.77 -14.75 8.35
CA GLN A 3 -30.57 -15.51 8.61
C GLN A 3 -30.12 -16.04 7.24
N GLU A 4 -29.06 -15.46 6.67
CA GLU A 4 -28.38 -16.03 5.51
C GLU A 4 -27.71 -17.33 5.99
N SER A 5 -28.43 -18.44 5.83
CA SER A 5 -27.87 -19.78 6.04
C SER A 5 -26.81 -20.02 4.99
N THR A 6 -25.56 -20.17 5.39
CA THR A 6 -24.53 -20.72 4.52
C THR A 6 -25.00 -22.10 4.05
N PRO A 7 -24.98 -22.38 2.73
CA PRO A 7 -25.42 -23.68 2.23
C PRO A 7 -24.48 -24.77 2.76
N ASP A 8 -25.05 -25.84 3.30
CA ASP A 8 -24.31 -27.03 3.72
C ASP A 8 -23.87 -27.79 2.46
N VAL A 9 -22.59 -27.65 2.12
CA VAL A 9 -21.99 -28.24 0.92
C VAL A 9 -22.03 -29.77 0.89
N SER A 10 -22.27 -30.43 2.03
CA SER A 10 -22.37 -31.89 2.11
C SER A 10 -23.70 -32.44 1.57
N GLN A 11 -24.70 -31.57 1.37
CA GLN A 11 -26.04 -31.92 0.90
C GLN A 11 -26.29 -31.52 -0.56
N LEU A 12 -25.31 -30.89 -1.21
CA LEU A 12 -25.46 -30.36 -2.57
C LEU A 12 -25.20 -31.44 -3.62
N ASP A 13 -25.97 -31.40 -4.71
CA ASP A 13 -25.72 -32.26 -5.86
C ASP A 13 -24.51 -31.76 -6.69
N GLU A 14 -24.02 -32.60 -7.60
CA GLU A 14 -22.86 -32.26 -8.44
C GLU A 14 -23.11 -31.01 -9.31
N GLU A 15 -24.36 -30.72 -9.67
CA GLU A 15 -24.72 -29.59 -10.53
C GLU A 15 -24.74 -28.26 -9.74
N GLU A 16 -25.19 -28.29 -8.49
CA GLU A 16 -25.14 -27.18 -7.56
C GLU A 16 -23.68 -26.84 -7.17
N ILE A 17 -22.84 -27.85 -6.97
CA ILE A 17 -21.40 -27.67 -6.73
C ILE A 17 -20.74 -27.00 -7.95
N LYS A 18 -21.05 -27.44 -9.18
CA LYS A 18 -20.56 -26.79 -10.40
C LYS A 18 -21.01 -25.34 -10.51
N ARG A 19 -22.30 -25.04 -10.26
CA ARG A 19 -22.82 -23.66 -10.27
C ARG A 19 -22.11 -22.77 -9.26
N LEU A 20 -21.86 -23.27 -8.05
CA LEU A 20 -21.14 -22.52 -7.02
C LEU A 20 -19.68 -22.27 -7.40
N ALA A 21 -19.02 -23.25 -8.00
CA ALA A 21 -17.66 -23.11 -8.51
C ALA A 21 -17.59 -22.09 -9.65
N GLU A 22 -18.51 -22.17 -10.62
CA GLU A 22 -18.61 -21.19 -11.71
C GLU A 22 -18.89 -19.78 -11.19
N ALA A 23 -19.78 -19.63 -10.21
CA ALA A 23 -20.07 -18.34 -9.60
C ALA A 23 -18.83 -17.75 -8.91
N HIS A 24 -18.07 -18.55 -8.17
CA HIS A 24 -16.79 -18.13 -7.60
C HIS A 24 -15.79 -17.72 -8.68
N LEU A 25 -15.65 -18.53 -9.74
CA LEU A 25 -14.78 -18.21 -10.87
C LEU A 25 -15.16 -16.88 -11.52
N ARG A 26 -16.45 -16.57 -11.65
CA ARG A 26 -16.92 -15.27 -12.18
C ARG A 26 -16.51 -14.09 -11.28
N VAL A 27 -16.62 -14.24 -9.96
CA VAL A 27 -16.21 -13.19 -9.02
C VAL A 27 -14.70 -12.99 -9.06
N VAL A 28 -13.93 -14.08 -9.03
CA VAL A 28 -12.46 -14.05 -9.12
C VAL A 28 -12.02 -13.43 -10.44
N GLU A 29 -12.60 -13.85 -11.56
CA GLU A 29 -12.27 -13.31 -12.88
C GLU A 29 -12.69 -11.84 -13.01
N GLY A 30 -13.85 -11.46 -12.47
CA GLY A 30 -14.28 -10.07 -12.39
C GLY A 30 -13.27 -9.20 -11.62
N GLY A 31 -12.81 -9.69 -10.46
CA GLY A 31 -11.77 -9.02 -9.68
C GLY A 31 -10.43 -8.91 -10.43
N ARG A 32 -10.00 -9.99 -11.09
CA ARG A 32 -8.76 -10.01 -11.89
C ARG A 32 -8.82 -9.01 -13.04
N ARG A 33 -9.93 -9.02 -13.81
CA ARG A 33 -10.14 -8.09 -14.94
C ARG A 33 -10.22 -6.65 -14.47
N GLY A 34 -10.92 -6.38 -13.36
CA GLY A 34 -10.98 -5.04 -12.76
C GLY A 34 -9.59 -4.54 -12.32
N GLY A 35 -8.79 -5.40 -11.68
CA GLY A 35 -7.41 -5.09 -11.30
C GLY A 35 -6.52 -4.78 -12.51
N GLN A 36 -6.62 -5.58 -13.58
CA GLN A 36 -5.88 -5.36 -14.83
C GLN A 36 -6.27 -4.06 -15.51
N ALA A 37 -7.57 -3.79 -15.65
CA ALA A 37 -8.06 -2.54 -16.23
C ALA A 37 -7.55 -1.32 -15.45
N ARG A 38 -7.52 -1.40 -14.10
CA ARG A 38 -6.98 -0.31 -13.29
C ARG A 38 -5.46 -0.18 -13.43
N ARG A 39 -4.72 -1.29 -13.57
CA ARG A 39 -3.27 -1.27 -13.86
C ARG A 39 -2.97 -0.63 -15.20
N GLU A 40 -3.77 -0.91 -16.23
CA GLU A 40 -3.62 -0.31 -17.56
C GLU A 40 -3.89 1.20 -17.54
N GLN A 41 -4.92 1.65 -16.80
CA GLN A 41 -5.24 3.08 -16.65
C GLN A 41 -4.17 3.88 -15.89
N LEU A 42 -3.57 3.29 -14.86
CA LEU A 42 -2.60 3.96 -13.99
C LEU A 42 -1.14 3.76 -14.41
N GLY A 43 -0.90 2.80 -15.31
CA GLY A 43 0.44 2.29 -15.57
C GLY A 43 1.02 1.48 -14.41
N HIS A 44 2.24 0.97 -14.62
CA HIS A 44 2.94 0.13 -13.65
C HIS A 44 3.28 0.87 -12.35
N GLU A 45 3.78 2.10 -12.47
CA GLU A 45 4.20 2.92 -11.34
C GLU A 45 3.00 3.36 -10.49
N GLY A 46 1.95 3.91 -11.11
CA GLY A 46 0.75 4.36 -10.40
C GLY A 46 0.01 3.23 -9.68
N TYR A 47 -0.04 2.04 -10.27
CA TYR A 47 -0.62 0.85 -9.61
C TYR A 47 0.24 0.37 -8.42
N SER A 48 1.56 0.39 -8.56
CA SER A 48 2.49 0.00 -7.50
C SER A 48 2.48 0.98 -6.32
N GLU A 49 2.45 2.30 -6.60
CA GLU A 49 2.30 3.34 -5.58
C GLU A 49 0.98 3.20 -4.81
N MET A 50 -0.13 2.91 -5.51
CA MET A 50 -1.42 2.65 -4.87
C MET A 50 -1.38 1.38 -4.00
N GLY A 51 -0.79 0.30 -4.49
CA GLY A 51 -0.62 -0.94 -3.72
C GLY A 51 0.22 -0.73 -2.46
N ARG A 52 1.30 0.06 -2.57
CA ARG A 52 2.15 0.45 -1.44
C ARG A 52 1.38 1.28 -0.42
N LYS A 53 0.58 2.27 -0.86
CA LYS A 53 -0.32 3.03 0.02
C LYS A 53 -1.29 2.10 0.75
N GLY A 54 -1.92 1.16 0.04
CA GLY A 54 -2.84 0.19 0.62
C GLY A 54 -2.19 -0.70 1.67
N GLY A 55 -0.98 -1.21 1.39
CA GLY A 55 -0.22 -2.06 2.33
C GLY A 55 0.32 -1.33 3.57
N LEU A 56 0.36 0.01 3.55
CA LEU A 56 0.73 0.82 4.70
C LEU A 56 -0.44 1.13 5.63
N SER A 57 -1.67 0.91 5.17
CA SER A 57 -2.86 1.17 5.99
C SER A 57 -2.89 0.24 7.20
N ARG A 58 -3.15 0.81 8.38
CA ARG A 58 -3.38 0.06 9.63
C ARG A 58 -4.84 0.20 10.04
N MET A 59 -5.26 -0.55 11.06
CA MET A 59 -6.64 -0.44 11.57
C MET A 59 -6.97 0.97 12.07
N ASP A 60 -5.96 1.67 12.61
CA ASP A 60 -6.13 2.98 13.26
C ASP A 60 -5.74 4.18 12.37
N LYS A 61 -5.07 3.93 11.25
CA LYS A 61 -4.49 4.97 10.38
C LYS A 61 -4.65 4.63 8.92
N SER A 62 -4.98 5.65 8.13
CA SER A 62 -5.03 5.51 6.67
C SER A 62 -3.62 5.24 6.11
N GLY A 63 -3.56 4.53 4.98
CA GLY A 63 -2.30 4.35 4.24
C GLY A 63 -1.61 5.65 3.84
N GLU A 64 -2.36 6.74 3.71
CA GLU A 64 -1.85 8.09 3.43
C GLU A 64 -1.06 8.68 4.60
N GLU A 65 -1.68 8.65 5.78
CA GLU A 65 -1.10 9.12 7.03
C GLU A 65 0.14 8.29 7.38
N ALA A 66 0.04 6.96 7.24
CA ALA A 66 1.14 6.04 7.48
C ALA A 66 2.29 6.20 6.47
N ALA A 67 2.00 6.55 5.21
CA ALA A 67 3.03 6.87 4.22
C ALA A 67 3.77 8.16 4.59
N ARG A 68 3.02 9.22 4.93
CA ARG A 68 3.61 10.50 5.34
C ARG A 68 4.46 10.37 6.61
N GLU A 69 4.00 9.61 7.60
CA GLU A 69 4.75 9.30 8.83
C GLU A 69 6.08 8.61 8.54
N LYS A 70 6.12 7.74 7.53
CA LYS A 70 7.33 7.02 7.09
C LYS A 70 8.18 7.81 6.08
N GLY A 71 7.84 9.06 5.78
CA GLY A 71 8.53 9.87 4.78
C GLY A 71 8.39 9.33 3.35
N ILE A 72 7.33 8.58 3.08
CA ILE A 72 7.03 8.02 1.77
C ILE A 72 6.16 9.03 1.01
N GLU A 73 6.73 9.70 0.02
CA GLU A 73 6.00 10.56 -0.90
C GLU A 73 5.19 9.69 -1.89
N ILE A 74 3.86 9.91 -1.93
CA ILE A 74 2.93 9.21 -2.82
C ILE A 74 2.13 10.27 -3.56
N ASP A 75 2.18 10.28 -4.89
CA ASP A 75 1.43 11.24 -5.70
C ASP A 75 -0.01 10.76 -5.92
N GLU A 76 -0.94 11.37 -5.20
CA GLU A 76 -2.34 10.99 -5.22
C GLU A 76 -3.10 11.40 -6.47
N SER A 77 -2.58 12.40 -7.16
CA SER A 77 -3.19 12.90 -8.37
C SER A 77 -3.14 11.87 -9.50
N LYS A 78 -2.18 10.93 -9.43
CA LYS A 78 -2.04 9.82 -10.37
C LYS A 78 -3.18 8.82 -10.30
N TYR A 79 -3.86 8.68 -9.15
CA TYR A 79 -4.86 7.63 -8.97
C TYR A 79 -6.24 8.06 -8.46
N LYS A 80 -6.39 9.27 -7.90
CA LYS A 80 -7.71 9.84 -7.58
C LYS A 80 -8.29 10.53 -8.82
N THR A 81 -9.46 10.10 -9.28
CA THR A 81 -10.16 10.81 -10.35
C THR A 81 -10.76 12.10 -9.81
N LYS A 82 -10.45 13.25 -10.44
CA LYS A 82 -11.06 14.55 -10.14
C LYS A 82 -12.46 14.60 -10.75
N SER A 83 -13.35 13.70 -10.36
CA SER A 83 -14.76 13.83 -10.71
C SER A 83 -15.43 14.80 -9.73
N PRO A 84 -16.39 15.64 -10.18
CA PRO A 84 -17.12 16.56 -9.31
C PRO A 84 -17.90 15.84 -8.18
N LEU A 85 -18.07 14.51 -8.28
CA LEU A 85 -18.67 13.65 -7.27
C LEU A 85 -17.70 13.25 -6.13
N SER A 86 -16.38 13.42 -6.34
CA SER A 86 -15.36 13.00 -5.37
C SER A 86 -15.39 13.81 -4.06
N ASP A 87 -15.85 15.07 -4.10
CA ASP A 87 -16.02 15.91 -2.91
C ASP A 87 -17.32 15.60 -2.15
N ILE A 88 -18.37 15.14 -2.85
CA ILE A 88 -19.62 14.68 -2.24
C ILE A 88 -19.40 13.36 -1.48
N ALA A 89 -18.56 12.47 -2.00
CA ALA A 89 -18.27 11.18 -1.38
C ALA A 89 -17.46 11.29 -0.06
N LYS A 90 -16.60 12.31 0.08
CA LYS A 90 -15.86 12.57 1.34
C LYS A 90 -16.80 12.95 2.50
N GLY A 91 -18.02 13.39 2.21
CA GLY A 91 -19.00 13.79 3.23
C GLY A 91 -19.69 12.64 3.98
N LYS A 92 -19.50 11.36 3.60
CA LYS A 92 -20.33 10.27 4.14
C LYS A 92 -19.64 9.18 4.97
N HIS A 93 -18.32 9.23 5.18
CA HIS A 93 -17.63 8.31 6.12
C HIS A 93 -16.79 9.08 7.15
N GLY A 94 -17.43 10.05 7.83
CA GLY A 94 -17.02 10.48 9.17
C GLY A 94 -17.53 9.52 10.23
N GLY A 95 -17.23 8.23 10.10
CA GLY A 95 -17.44 7.25 11.16
C GLY A 95 -16.29 7.35 12.13
N SER A 96 -16.28 8.40 12.96
CA SER A 96 -15.51 8.42 14.20
C SER A 96 -15.97 7.23 15.04
N ARG A 97 -15.29 6.08 14.94
CA ARG A 97 -15.30 5.13 16.04
C ARG A 97 -14.73 5.90 17.22
N GLY A 98 -15.56 6.09 18.24
CA GLY A 98 -15.27 6.97 19.37
C GLY A 98 -13.86 6.74 19.88
N LYS A 99 -13.07 7.82 19.91
CA LYS A 99 -11.96 7.92 20.84
C LYS A 99 -12.59 7.83 22.23
N GLY A 100 -12.44 6.69 22.88
CA GLY A 100 -12.58 6.63 24.32
C GLY A 100 -11.50 7.54 24.91
N ASP A 101 -11.91 8.44 25.78
CA ASP A 101 -11.06 9.33 26.53
C ASP A 101 -10.04 8.51 27.33
N ALA A 102 -8.78 8.56 26.93
CA ALA A 102 -7.66 8.04 27.70
C ALA A 102 -6.57 9.10 27.71
N GLU A 103 -6.69 9.92 28.75
CA GLU A 103 -5.61 10.48 29.56
C GLU A 103 -4.45 11.21 28.87
N GLU A 104 -4.51 12.53 29.03
CA GLU A 104 -3.41 13.47 29.15
C GLU A 104 -2.10 12.85 29.69
N SER A 105 -1.06 12.76 28.86
CA SER A 105 0.32 12.82 29.35
C SER A 105 1.32 13.29 28.29
N GLN A 106 1.65 14.58 28.43
CA GLN A 106 2.92 15.25 28.10
C GLN A 106 3.31 15.49 26.62
N PRO A 107 3.63 16.75 26.25
CA PRO A 107 4.26 17.05 24.96
C PRO A 107 5.74 16.59 24.94
N PRO A 108 6.28 16.24 23.76
CA PRO A 108 7.68 15.81 23.64
C PRO A 108 8.66 16.96 23.95
N PRO A 109 9.79 16.69 24.62
CA PRO A 109 10.74 17.73 25.00
C PRO A 109 11.49 18.30 23.79
N GLN A 110 11.50 19.64 23.71
CA GLN A 110 12.31 20.41 22.78
C GLN A 110 13.78 20.35 23.19
N LYS A 111 14.64 19.75 22.35
CA LYS A 111 16.10 19.85 22.51
C LYS A 111 16.59 21.05 21.73
N ASN A 112 16.68 22.18 22.42
CA ASN A 112 17.53 23.30 22.02
C ASN A 112 18.94 23.05 22.56
N SER A 113 19.93 22.94 21.67
CA SER A 113 21.34 23.11 22.02
C SER A 113 21.99 23.96 20.93
N GLY A 114 22.46 25.14 21.35
CA GLY A 114 23.10 26.15 20.51
C GLY A 114 24.50 25.75 20.00
N PRO A 115 25.24 26.72 19.44
CA PRO A 115 26.22 26.50 18.37
C PRO A 115 27.61 26.16 18.92
N THR A 116 28.35 25.31 18.20
CA THR A 116 29.80 25.18 18.37
C THR A 116 30.51 25.36 17.05
N GLU A 117 31.62 26.09 17.14
CA GLU A 117 32.39 26.73 16.08
C GLU A 117 32.99 25.79 15.02
N SER A 118 33.02 26.34 13.80
CA SER A 118 34.16 26.43 12.88
C SER A 118 35.37 25.52 13.15
N THR A 119 35.58 24.52 12.30
CA THR A 119 36.95 24.11 11.95
C THR A 119 37.09 23.98 10.43
N GLN A 120 38.08 24.70 9.95
CA GLN A 120 38.50 24.91 8.58
C GLN A 120 39.23 23.68 8.02
N GLY A 121 38.90 23.31 6.78
CA GLY A 121 39.85 22.75 5.81
C GLY A 121 39.92 21.21 5.69
N GLN A 122 39.62 20.70 4.48
CA GLN A 122 40.63 20.11 3.57
C GLN A 122 39.95 19.50 2.34
N LYS A 123 40.21 20.08 1.16
CA LYS A 123 39.97 19.48 -0.16
C LYS A 123 40.85 18.24 -0.32
N ARG A 124 40.25 17.07 -0.51
CA ARG A 124 40.78 15.88 -1.23
C ARG A 124 39.52 15.10 -1.65
N GLY A 125 39.23 14.72 -2.88
CA GLY A 125 39.98 14.44 -4.09
C GLY A 125 39.13 13.38 -4.80
N SER A 126 38.82 13.60 -6.07
CA SER A 126 38.03 12.73 -6.93
C SER A 126 38.60 11.31 -7.02
N ARG A 127 37.82 10.29 -6.64
CA ARG A 127 37.97 8.87 -7.02
C ARG A 127 36.54 8.34 -7.12
N GLY A 128 35.99 8.10 -8.29
CA GLY A 128 36.50 7.14 -9.26
C GLY A 128 35.48 6.01 -9.24
N ASP A 129 34.56 6.05 -10.20
CA ASP A 129 33.65 5.00 -10.60
C ASP A 129 34.35 3.63 -10.57
N GLN A 130 33.88 2.73 -9.72
CA GLN A 130 34.26 1.33 -9.76
C GLN A 130 32.96 0.53 -9.77
N GLY A 131 32.52 0.24 -11.00
CA GLY A 131 31.55 -0.81 -11.26
C GLY A 131 32.00 -2.10 -10.59
N MET A 132 31.08 -2.73 -9.86
CA MET A 132 31.27 -4.08 -9.37
C MET A 132 31.06 -5.01 -10.57
N ASP A 133 32.14 -5.36 -11.25
CA ASP A 133 32.14 -6.43 -12.25
C ASP A 133 31.83 -7.75 -11.53
N ILE A 134 30.58 -8.20 -11.60
CA ILE A 134 30.15 -9.51 -11.14
C ILE A 134 30.60 -10.50 -12.22
N ASP A 135 31.74 -11.15 -12.00
CA ASP A 135 32.21 -12.27 -12.80
C ASP A 135 31.24 -13.45 -12.65
N MET A 136 30.36 -13.63 -13.63
CA MET A 136 29.43 -14.77 -13.76
C MET A 136 30.15 -16.01 -14.33
N SER A 137 31.29 -16.38 -13.75
CA SER A 137 31.96 -17.64 -14.06
C SER A 137 31.08 -18.81 -13.58
N ALA A 138 30.44 -19.48 -14.54
CA ALA A 138 29.55 -20.60 -14.31
C ALA A 138 30.30 -21.80 -13.71
N PRO A 139 29.70 -22.54 -12.75
CA PRO A 139 30.31 -23.76 -12.26
C PRO A 139 30.20 -24.87 -13.33
N GLU A 140 31.33 -25.51 -13.64
CA GLU A 140 31.40 -26.64 -14.57
C GLU A 140 30.55 -27.84 -14.08
N PRO A 141 29.92 -28.60 -15.00
CA PRO A 141 29.18 -29.80 -14.64
C PRO A 141 30.14 -30.93 -14.27
N ALA A 142 29.89 -31.58 -13.13
CA ALA A 142 30.60 -32.77 -12.71
C ALA A 142 30.34 -33.92 -13.70
N VAL A 143 31.43 -34.58 -14.10
CA VAL A 143 31.51 -35.80 -14.93
C VAL A 143 30.87 -37.02 -14.28
#